data_AF-A0A0D4CJM9-F1
#
_entry.id   AF-A0A0D4CJM9-F1
#
_cell.length_a   1.000
_cell.length_b   1.000
_cell.length_c   1.000
_cell.angle_alpha   90.00
_cell.angle_beta   90.00
_cell.angle_gamma   90.00
#
_symmetry.space_group_name_H-M   'P 1'
#
loop_
_entity.id
_entity.type
_entity.pdbx_description
1 polymer ?
#
loop_
_entity_poly.entity_id
_entity_poly.type
_entity_poly.pdbx_seq_one_letter_code
_entity_poly.pdbx_strand_id
1 'polypeptide(L)'
;MKYKFWLKIMLTICLMMTMTSSAKAAALNSQKYVQSSTPTFFFHGWGSGAHAERHMAQAATDAGVTKTVIVANVAQNGTVELEGKIPHGAINPIIEVNLIDNENSNYTTDGHYVAAAIQKVCQTYHFKKYQVEAHSMGNMAFLYCLLQNANNSKFPKLQKEVAMAGTFDGVIGWNQPANLQYNERTGEATPATKSYQKLKKLRHTYPTTARVLNIYGDLGDGTDSQVDNKSSKALKYLVAGRAKSYQEQRITGANAKHELLHRNPQVDAILIKFLWGK
;
A
#
# COMPACT_ATOMS: atom_id res chain seq x y z
N MET A 1 -41.88 21.94 39.53
CA MET A 1 -41.17 20.71 39.98
C MET A 1 -40.83 19.71 38.86
N LYS A 2 -41.61 19.60 37.78
CA LYS A 2 -41.38 18.58 36.72
C LYS A 2 -40.14 18.83 35.82
N TYR A 3 -39.70 20.08 35.64
CA TYR A 3 -38.54 20.41 34.79
C TYR A 3 -37.16 20.01 35.37
N LYS A 4 -37.02 20.05 36.71
CA LYS A 4 -35.75 19.69 37.39
C LYS A 4 -35.48 18.19 37.42
N PHE A 5 -36.50 17.35 37.20
CA PHE A 5 -36.38 15.89 37.18
C PHE A 5 -35.84 15.40 35.82
N TRP A 6 -36.33 15.96 34.72
CA TRP A 6 -35.86 15.64 33.36
C TRP A 6 -34.44 16.12 33.07
N LEU A 7 -34.03 17.28 33.63
CA LEU A 7 -32.66 17.78 33.48
C LEU A 7 -31.63 16.89 34.17
N LYS A 8 -31.99 16.26 35.31
CA LYS A 8 -31.11 15.31 36.02
C LYS A 8 -30.97 13.99 35.27
N ILE A 9 -32.03 13.49 34.64
CA ILE A 9 -32.01 12.26 33.82
C ILE A 9 -31.21 12.47 32.53
N MET A 10 -31.35 13.63 31.85
CA MET A 10 -30.50 13.95 30.70
C MET A 10 -29.02 14.10 31.09
N LEU A 11 -28.70 14.65 32.26
CA LEU A 11 -27.30 14.75 32.72
C LEU A 11 -26.71 13.38 33.05
N THR A 12 -27.50 12.42 33.56
CA THR A 12 -27.01 11.06 33.86
C THR A 12 -26.84 10.22 32.60
N ILE A 13 -27.70 10.39 31.60
CA ILE A 13 -27.55 9.71 30.30
C ILE A 13 -26.38 10.30 29.49
N CYS A 14 -26.13 11.61 29.58
CA CYS A 14 -24.94 12.23 28.98
C CYS A 14 -23.63 11.80 29.68
N LEU A 15 -23.67 11.50 30.98
CA LEU A 15 -22.50 11.04 31.74
C LEU A 15 -22.22 9.54 31.56
N MET A 16 -23.16 8.75 31.01
CA MET A 16 -22.95 7.34 30.67
C MET A 16 -22.45 7.12 29.24
N MET A 17 -22.38 8.16 28.39
CA MET A 17 -21.77 8.07 27.06
C MET A 17 -20.29 8.45 27.01
N THR A 18 -19.68 8.80 28.15
CA THR A 18 -18.23 9.03 28.25
C THR A 18 -17.51 7.83 28.87
N MET A 19 -17.84 6.62 28.42
CA MET A 19 -16.85 5.53 28.42
C MET A 19 -16.14 5.62 27.07
N THR A 20 -15.25 6.59 26.92
CA THR A 20 -14.22 6.50 25.90
C THR A 20 -13.41 5.25 26.24
N SER A 21 -13.72 4.13 25.58
CA SER A 21 -12.82 3.00 25.52
C SER A 21 -11.56 3.52 24.85
N SER A 22 -10.64 4.02 25.67
CA SER A 22 -9.28 4.29 25.27
C SER A 22 -8.70 2.91 25.02
N ALA A 23 -8.90 2.39 23.80
CA ALA A 23 -8.27 1.17 23.35
C ALA A 23 -6.78 1.40 23.58
N LYS A 24 -6.22 0.78 24.63
CA LYS A 24 -4.79 0.81 24.86
C LYS A 24 -4.17 0.23 23.60
N ALA A 25 -3.39 1.04 22.88
CA ALA A 25 -2.67 0.57 21.71
C ALA A 25 -1.95 -0.74 22.07
N ALA A 26 -2.16 -1.77 21.24
CA ALA A 26 -1.67 -3.11 21.54
C ALA A 26 -0.17 -3.09 21.86
N ALA A 27 0.24 -3.91 22.82
CA ALA A 27 1.66 -4.09 23.09
C ALA A 27 2.36 -4.66 21.85
N LEU A 28 3.63 -4.30 21.62
CA LEU A 28 4.38 -4.87 20.51
C LEU A 28 4.51 -6.39 20.71
N ASN A 29 4.19 -7.15 19.68
CA ASN A 29 4.32 -8.60 19.68
C ASN A 29 5.69 -9.01 19.12
N SER A 30 6.73 -8.79 19.94
CA SER A 30 8.12 -9.07 19.57
C SER A 30 8.40 -10.56 19.39
N GLN A 31 7.54 -11.46 19.88
CA GLN A 31 7.67 -12.90 19.65
C GLN A 31 7.27 -13.27 18.22
N LYS A 32 6.19 -12.67 17.70
CA LYS A 32 5.65 -13.00 16.36
C LYS A 32 6.27 -12.19 15.23
N TYR A 33 6.66 -10.95 15.48
CA TYR A 33 7.09 -10.02 14.43
C TYR A 33 8.53 -9.52 14.60
N VAL A 34 9.21 -9.35 13.47
CA VAL A 34 10.53 -8.74 13.38
C VAL A 34 10.47 -7.32 13.93
N GLN A 35 11.41 -6.98 14.82
CA GLN A 35 11.54 -5.64 15.38
C GLN A 35 12.59 -4.88 14.57
N SER A 36 12.16 -4.01 13.66
CA SER A 36 13.02 -3.28 12.73
C SER A 36 12.68 -1.79 12.72
N SER A 37 13.65 -0.93 12.44
CA SER A 37 13.42 0.49 12.17
C SER A 37 13.00 0.77 10.72
N THR A 38 12.80 -0.27 9.90
CA THR A 38 12.47 -0.08 8.48
C THR A 38 11.02 0.42 8.32
N PRO A 39 10.79 1.62 7.76
CA PRO A 39 9.47 2.13 7.51
C PRO A 39 8.74 1.36 6.41
N THR A 40 7.42 1.31 6.50
CA THR A 40 6.53 0.77 5.45
C THR A 40 5.61 1.88 4.97
N PHE A 41 5.69 2.20 3.68
CA PHE A 41 4.85 3.19 3.04
C PHE A 41 3.62 2.52 2.45
N PHE A 42 2.46 3.12 2.64
CA PHE A 42 1.18 2.67 2.11
C PHE A 42 0.71 3.70 1.07
N PHE A 43 0.38 3.24 -0.14
CA PHE A 43 -0.02 4.10 -1.26
C PHE A 43 -1.39 3.70 -1.81
N HIS A 44 -2.30 4.66 -1.82
CA HIS A 44 -3.67 4.47 -2.27
C HIS A 44 -3.85 4.46 -3.79
N GLY A 45 -5.03 4.03 -4.24
CA GLY A 45 -5.46 4.05 -5.64
C GLY A 45 -6.03 5.40 -6.12
N TRP A 46 -6.50 5.44 -7.36
CA TRP A 46 -7.12 6.60 -8.00
C TRP A 46 -8.29 7.15 -7.19
N GLY A 47 -8.40 8.48 -7.08
CA GLY A 47 -9.53 9.18 -6.43
C GLY A 47 -9.59 8.99 -4.91
N SER A 48 -8.56 8.39 -4.31
CA SER A 48 -8.52 8.06 -2.89
C SER A 48 -7.52 8.91 -2.10
N GLY A 49 -7.23 8.55 -0.85
CA GLY A 49 -6.25 9.24 -0.01
C GLY A 49 -5.72 8.31 1.08
N ALA A 50 -4.91 8.85 1.99
CA ALA A 50 -4.34 8.06 3.11
C ALA A 50 -5.38 7.26 3.92
N HIS A 51 -6.63 7.74 3.98
CA HIS A 51 -7.71 7.07 4.69
C HIS A 51 -8.11 5.70 4.13
N ALA A 52 -7.82 5.40 2.86
CA ALA A 52 -8.13 4.09 2.28
C ALA A 52 -7.32 2.96 2.92
N GLU A 53 -6.11 3.27 3.35
CA GLU A 53 -5.17 2.26 3.86
C GLU A 53 -5.19 2.11 5.38
N ARG A 54 -5.96 2.97 6.06
CA ARG A 54 -6.12 2.96 7.53
C ARG A 54 -6.56 1.63 8.09
N HIS A 55 -7.36 0.86 7.37
CA HIS A 55 -7.79 -0.46 7.81
C HIS A 55 -6.59 -1.40 8.01
N MET A 56 -5.73 -1.51 7.01
CA MET A 56 -4.55 -2.36 7.07
C MET A 56 -3.52 -1.84 8.08
N ALA A 57 -3.34 -0.52 8.17
CA ALA A 57 -2.47 0.10 9.19
C ALA A 57 -2.97 -0.16 10.62
N GLN A 58 -4.29 -0.10 10.83
CA GLN A 58 -4.93 -0.43 12.10
C GLN A 58 -4.78 -1.92 12.42
N ALA A 59 -5.01 -2.81 11.46
CA ALA A 59 -4.83 -4.25 11.63
C ALA A 59 -3.38 -4.59 12.04
N ALA A 60 -2.39 -3.91 11.46
CA ALA A 60 -0.99 -4.06 11.86
C ALA A 60 -0.74 -3.56 13.30
N THR A 61 -1.34 -2.42 13.67
CA THR A 61 -1.26 -1.87 15.03
C THR A 61 -1.90 -2.81 16.05
N ASP A 62 -3.10 -3.31 15.77
CA ASP A 62 -3.85 -4.22 16.63
C ASP A 62 -3.13 -5.57 16.81
N ALA A 63 -2.45 -6.03 15.76
CA ALA A 63 -1.61 -7.22 15.83
C ALA A 63 -0.35 -7.01 16.70
N GLY A 64 0.02 -5.77 17.03
CA GLY A 64 1.24 -5.44 17.76
C GLY A 64 2.48 -5.38 16.87
N VAL A 65 2.33 -5.09 15.57
CA VAL A 65 3.46 -4.90 14.65
C VAL A 65 4.20 -3.59 14.94
N THR A 66 3.42 -2.54 15.20
CA THR A 66 3.89 -1.17 15.37
C THR A 66 3.01 -0.42 16.36
N LYS A 67 3.53 0.69 16.86
CA LYS A 67 2.78 1.71 17.62
C LYS A 67 2.86 3.08 16.95
N THR A 68 3.40 3.13 15.74
CA THR A 68 3.76 4.39 15.09
C THR A 68 3.22 4.37 13.67
N VAL A 69 2.18 5.17 13.46
CA VAL A 69 1.61 5.50 12.17
C VAL A 69 1.69 7.02 12.02
N ILE A 70 2.23 7.51 10.91
CA ILE A 70 2.23 8.92 10.54
C ILE A 70 1.66 9.10 9.14
N VAL A 71 1.26 10.32 8.79
CA VAL A 71 0.80 10.64 7.43
C VAL A 71 1.86 11.50 6.72
N ALA A 72 2.09 11.22 5.44
CA ALA A 72 2.88 12.08 4.56
C ALA A 72 1.98 12.65 3.45
N ASN A 73 1.65 13.93 3.54
CA ASN A 73 0.85 14.64 2.54
C ASN A 73 1.77 15.17 1.43
N VAL A 74 1.48 14.79 0.18
CA VAL A 74 2.23 15.24 -1.00
C VAL A 74 1.35 16.17 -1.81
N ALA A 75 1.74 17.45 -1.88
CA ALA A 75 1.05 18.45 -2.70
C ALA A 75 1.34 18.26 -4.19
N GLN A 76 0.51 18.87 -5.04
CA GLN A 76 0.67 18.85 -6.51
C GLN A 76 2.02 19.39 -7.00
N ASN A 77 2.68 20.25 -6.22
CA ASN A 77 4.03 20.73 -6.54
C ASN A 77 5.16 19.80 -6.04
N GLY A 78 4.83 18.65 -5.46
CA GLY A 78 5.78 17.69 -4.90
C GLY A 78 6.27 18.00 -3.48
N THR A 79 5.77 19.06 -2.84
CA THR A 79 6.11 19.37 -1.43
C THR A 79 5.49 18.34 -0.51
N VAL A 80 6.26 17.90 0.49
CA VAL A 80 5.83 16.87 1.45
C VAL A 80 5.77 17.43 2.86
N GLU A 81 4.58 17.35 3.46
CA GLU A 81 4.30 17.68 4.85
C GLU A 81 4.05 16.39 5.65
N LEU A 82 4.59 16.31 6.86
CA LEU A 82 4.46 15.14 7.72
C LEU A 82 3.53 15.47 8.89
N GLU A 83 2.47 14.68 9.05
CA GLU A 83 1.60 14.76 10.22
C GLU A 83 1.96 13.66 11.22
N GLY A 84 2.28 14.08 12.44
CA GLY A 84 2.84 13.20 13.46
C GLY A 84 4.37 13.14 13.42
N LYS A 85 4.94 12.32 14.29
CA LYS A 85 6.40 12.18 14.45
C LYS A 85 6.73 10.71 14.69
N ILE A 86 7.80 10.24 14.07
CA ILE A 86 8.37 8.92 14.37
C ILE A 86 9.34 9.09 15.56
N PRO A 87 9.05 8.53 16.75
CA PRO A 87 9.96 8.61 17.88
C PRO A 87 11.27 7.86 17.60
N HIS A 88 12.34 8.25 18.27
CA HIS A 88 13.59 7.49 18.23
C HIS A 88 13.37 6.07 18.73
N GLY A 89 13.84 5.06 17.98
CA GLY A 89 13.66 3.65 18.31
C GLY A 89 12.27 3.09 18.00
N ALA A 90 11.42 3.82 17.26
CA ALA A 90 10.14 3.28 16.78
C ALA A 90 10.33 2.00 15.97
N ILE A 91 9.44 1.04 16.20
CA ILE A 91 9.46 -0.27 15.55
C ILE A 91 8.42 -0.29 14.44
N ASN A 92 8.86 -0.71 13.24
CA ASN A 92 8.05 -0.89 12.04
C ASN A 92 7.11 0.31 11.77
N PRO A 93 7.61 1.56 11.71
CA PRO A 93 6.73 2.70 11.50
C PRO A 93 6.00 2.57 10.16
N ILE A 94 4.70 2.86 10.18
CA ILE A 94 3.86 2.92 9.00
C ILE A 94 3.71 4.38 8.59
N ILE A 95 3.85 4.63 7.28
CA ILE A 95 3.64 5.93 6.67
C ILE A 95 2.46 5.78 5.72
N GLU A 96 1.32 6.36 6.08
CA GLU A 96 0.20 6.50 5.16
C GLU A 96 0.50 7.69 4.24
N VAL A 97 0.71 7.44 2.95
CA VAL A 97 1.00 8.53 2.01
C VAL A 97 -0.31 9.02 1.42
N ASN A 98 -0.53 10.33 1.48
CA ASN A 98 -1.66 11.00 0.87
C ASN A 98 -1.17 11.80 -0.34
N LEU A 99 -1.44 11.31 -1.55
CA LEU A 99 -1.17 12.05 -2.78
C LEU A 99 -2.35 12.97 -3.04
N ILE A 100 -2.17 14.29 -2.91
CA ILE A 100 -3.28 15.24 -3.10
C ILE A 100 -3.78 15.21 -4.56
N ASP A 101 -2.86 14.98 -5.51
CA ASP A 101 -3.17 14.81 -6.93
C ASP A 101 -3.62 13.38 -7.26
N ASN A 102 -4.63 12.89 -6.53
CA ASN A 102 -5.06 11.49 -6.51
C ASN A 102 -5.75 11.01 -7.80
N GLU A 103 -5.99 11.89 -8.76
CA GLU A 103 -6.62 11.60 -10.06
C GLU A 103 -5.70 11.98 -11.24
N ASN A 104 -4.39 11.88 -11.05
CA ASN A 104 -3.43 12.14 -12.11
C ASN A 104 -3.26 10.90 -13.00
N SER A 105 -3.44 11.07 -14.31
CA SER A 105 -3.25 9.99 -15.30
C SER A 105 -1.82 9.87 -15.81
N ASN A 106 -0.91 10.75 -15.39
CA ASN A 106 0.50 10.73 -15.73
C ASN A 106 1.33 10.05 -14.65
N TYR A 107 1.54 8.74 -14.80
CA TYR A 107 2.35 7.95 -13.86
C TYR A 107 3.80 8.42 -13.70
N THR A 108 4.34 9.20 -14.65
CA THR A 108 5.66 9.86 -14.45
C THR A 108 5.58 10.86 -13.31
N THR A 109 4.52 11.67 -13.28
CA THR A 109 4.28 12.64 -12.22
C THR A 109 4.02 11.92 -10.90
N ASP A 110 3.18 10.88 -10.88
CA ASP A 110 2.92 10.10 -9.66
C ASP A 110 4.18 9.44 -9.11
N GLY A 111 5.05 8.93 -9.99
CA GLY A 111 6.36 8.42 -9.61
C GLY A 111 7.23 9.46 -8.89
N HIS A 112 7.14 10.73 -9.31
CA HIS A 112 7.83 11.82 -8.61
C HIS A 112 7.23 12.12 -7.24
N TYR A 113 5.90 12.07 -7.10
CA TYR A 113 5.24 12.26 -5.80
C TYR A 113 5.58 11.14 -4.82
N VAL A 114 5.58 9.89 -5.27
CA VAL A 114 6.01 8.73 -4.47
C VAL A 114 7.48 8.86 -4.07
N ALA A 115 8.35 9.25 -5.00
CA ALA A 115 9.76 9.48 -4.71
C ALA A 115 9.95 10.58 -3.66
N ALA A 116 9.20 11.68 -3.76
CA ALA A 116 9.25 12.78 -2.81
C ALA A 116 8.85 12.35 -1.39
N ALA A 117 7.77 11.58 -1.25
CA ALA A 117 7.33 11.04 0.04
C ALA A 117 8.39 10.14 0.70
N ILE A 118 8.92 9.17 -0.08
CA ILE A 118 9.94 8.24 0.39
C ILE A 118 11.21 9.01 0.80
N GLN A 119 11.68 9.92 -0.05
CA GLN A 119 12.88 10.72 0.22
C GLN A 119 12.70 11.60 1.45
N LYS A 120 11.58 12.33 1.57
CA LYS A 120 11.32 13.22 2.70
C LYS A 120 11.41 12.46 4.01
N VAL A 121 10.63 11.39 4.17
CA VAL A 121 10.61 10.60 5.40
C VAL A 121 11.99 9.98 5.67
N CYS A 122 12.61 9.36 4.67
CA CYS A 122 13.88 8.68 4.87
C CYS A 122 15.04 9.64 5.15
N GLN A 123 15.00 10.87 4.63
CA GLN A 123 15.98 11.92 4.96
C GLN A 123 15.75 12.48 6.37
N THR A 124 14.50 12.79 6.73
CA THR A 124 14.14 13.33 8.05
C THR A 124 14.49 12.37 9.19
N TYR A 125 14.28 11.07 8.99
CA TYR A 125 14.49 10.04 10.02
C TYR A 125 15.70 9.14 9.74
N HIS A 126 16.54 9.51 8.76
CA HIS A 126 17.77 8.81 8.37
C HIS A 126 17.62 7.33 7.97
N PHE A 127 16.42 6.91 7.52
CA PHE A 127 16.21 5.56 7.02
C PHE A 127 17.00 5.30 5.73
N LYS A 128 17.61 4.12 5.65
CA LYS A 128 18.36 3.66 4.45
C LYS A 128 17.64 2.56 3.68
N LYS A 129 16.57 2.03 4.27
CA LYS A 129 15.76 0.93 3.77
C LYS A 129 14.30 1.30 3.93
N TYR A 130 13.44 0.74 3.09
CA TYR A 130 12.01 0.91 3.21
C TYR A 130 11.26 -0.31 2.65
N GLN A 131 9.98 -0.39 2.97
CA GLN A 131 9.02 -1.35 2.44
C GLN A 131 7.83 -0.60 1.87
N VAL A 132 7.08 -1.27 1.00
CA VAL A 132 5.90 -0.71 0.36
C VAL A 132 4.73 -1.67 0.43
N GLU A 133 3.57 -1.12 0.73
CA GLU A 133 2.25 -1.60 0.35
C GLU A 133 1.72 -0.58 -0.68
N ALA A 134 1.13 -1.07 -1.76
CA ALA A 134 0.48 -0.21 -2.75
C ALA A 134 -0.78 -0.88 -3.31
N HIS A 135 -1.85 -0.09 -3.40
CA HIS A 135 -3.14 -0.55 -3.87
C HIS A 135 -3.50 0.06 -5.23
N SER A 136 -4.03 -0.76 -6.15
CA SER A 136 -4.58 -0.33 -7.44
C SER A 136 -3.57 0.55 -8.21
N MET A 137 -3.95 1.79 -8.58
CA MET A 137 -3.07 2.76 -9.23
C MET A 137 -1.80 3.10 -8.44
N GLY A 138 -1.81 3.03 -7.10
CA GLY A 138 -0.63 3.27 -6.27
C GLY A 138 0.54 2.38 -6.67
N ASN A 139 0.28 1.18 -7.19
CA ASN A 139 1.30 0.29 -7.75
C ASN A 139 1.99 0.91 -8.97
N MET A 140 1.23 1.52 -9.88
CA MET A 140 1.79 2.17 -11.06
C MET A 140 2.66 3.36 -10.66
N ALA A 141 2.18 4.20 -9.74
CA ALA A 141 2.95 5.30 -9.17
C ALA A 141 4.28 4.80 -8.57
N PHE A 142 4.22 3.73 -7.77
CA PHE A 142 5.41 3.16 -7.14
C PHE A 142 6.40 2.56 -8.15
N LEU A 143 5.93 1.81 -9.15
CA LEU A 143 6.81 1.25 -10.17
C LEU A 143 7.46 2.33 -11.04
N TYR A 144 6.76 3.42 -11.32
CA TYR A 144 7.35 4.58 -12.00
C TYR A 144 8.41 5.28 -11.14
N CYS A 145 8.18 5.39 -9.82
CA CYS A 145 9.21 5.87 -8.88
C CYS A 145 10.47 5.00 -8.97
N LEU A 146 10.34 3.67 -8.96
CA LEU A 146 11.47 2.74 -9.12
C LEU A 146 12.18 2.93 -10.46
N LEU A 147 11.42 3.09 -11.55
CA LEU A 147 11.97 3.29 -12.88
C LEU A 147 12.81 4.57 -12.97
N GLN A 148 12.30 5.67 -12.40
CA GLN A 148 12.97 6.98 -12.39
C GLN A 148 14.20 7.00 -11.48
N ASN A 149 14.21 6.20 -10.40
CA ASN A 149 15.29 6.15 -9.42
C ASN A 149 16.23 4.94 -9.58
N ALA A 150 16.13 4.17 -10.67
CA ALA A 150 16.89 2.95 -10.90
C ALA A 150 18.42 3.10 -10.74
N ASN A 151 18.96 4.27 -11.10
CA ASN A 151 20.40 4.58 -11.01
C ASN A 151 20.74 5.56 -9.88
N ASN A 152 19.78 5.89 -9.01
CA ASN A 152 19.98 6.82 -7.91
C ASN A 152 20.51 6.08 -6.67
N SER A 153 21.83 6.00 -6.52
CA SER A 153 22.48 5.30 -5.39
C SER A 153 22.20 5.93 -4.02
N LYS A 154 21.71 7.18 -3.98
CA LYS A 154 21.31 7.87 -2.75
C LYS A 154 19.86 7.57 -2.35
N PHE A 155 19.06 6.97 -3.25
CA PHE A 155 17.69 6.58 -2.93
C PHE A 155 17.70 5.43 -1.89
N PRO A 156 16.80 5.45 -0.89
CA PRO A 156 16.66 4.34 0.06
C PRO A 156 16.45 3.00 -0.65
N LYS A 157 16.81 1.89 0.00
CA LYS A 157 16.75 0.54 -0.62
C LYS A 157 15.45 -0.18 -0.29
N LEU A 158 14.69 -0.57 -1.31
CA LEU A 158 13.49 -1.40 -1.16
C LEU A 158 13.84 -2.78 -0.59
N GLN A 159 13.12 -3.20 0.45
CA GLN A 159 13.27 -4.50 1.09
C GLN A 159 12.10 -5.44 0.77
N LYS A 160 10.87 -4.93 0.80
CA LYS A 160 9.66 -5.70 0.53
C LYS A 160 8.63 -4.82 -0.18
N GLU A 161 7.91 -5.42 -1.11
CA GLU A 161 6.79 -4.83 -1.83
C GLU A 161 5.59 -5.77 -1.72
N VAL A 162 4.47 -5.24 -1.23
CA VAL A 162 3.14 -5.83 -1.36
C VAL A 162 2.40 -5.00 -2.41
N ALA A 163 2.19 -5.61 -3.57
CA ALA A 163 1.39 -5.04 -4.63
C ALA A 163 -0.01 -5.63 -4.55
N MET A 164 -1.03 -4.80 -4.36
CA MET A 164 -2.42 -5.24 -4.23
C MET A 164 -3.28 -4.68 -5.35
N ALA A 165 -4.03 -5.56 -6.03
CA ALA A 165 -4.94 -5.21 -7.12
C ALA A 165 -4.26 -4.36 -8.23
N GLY A 166 -3.00 -4.64 -8.52
CA GLY A 166 -2.18 -3.80 -9.40
C GLY A 166 -2.75 -3.69 -10.81
N THR A 167 -2.76 -2.46 -11.35
CA THR A 167 -3.34 -2.12 -12.66
C THR A 167 -2.29 -2.14 -13.78
N PHE A 168 -1.36 -3.10 -13.72
CA PHE A 168 -0.08 -3.04 -14.44
C PHE A 168 -0.18 -2.94 -15.96
N ASP A 169 -1.12 -3.67 -16.57
CA ASP A 169 -1.40 -3.60 -18.01
C ASP A 169 -2.83 -3.15 -18.32
N GLY A 170 -3.32 -2.23 -17.47
CA GLY A 170 -4.58 -1.53 -17.65
C GLY A 170 -5.74 -2.02 -16.78
N VAL A 171 -6.84 -1.30 -16.91
CA VAL A 171 -8.09 -1.45 -16.13
C VAL A 171 -9.25 -1.68 -17.10
N ILE A 172 -10.18 -2.55 -16.71
CA ILE A 172 -11.35 -2.92 -17.53
C ILE A 172 -12.17 -1.65 -17.82
N GLY A 173 -12.57 -1.47 -19.08
CA GLY A 173 -13.39 -0.32 -19.50
C GLY A 173 -12.66 1.02 -19.58
N TRP A 174 -11.37 1.10 -19.23
CA TRP A 174 -10.61 2.35 -19.30
C TRP A 174 -9.48 2.31 -20.33
N ASN A 175 -8.42 1.56 -20.03
CA ASN A 175 -7.22 1.50 -20.87
C ASN A 175 -6.70 0.08 -21.08
N GLN A 176 -7.40 -0.93 -20.56
CA GLN A 176 -7.08 -2.33 -20.81
C GLN A 176 -7.11 -2.60 -22.33
N PRO A 177 -6.04 -3.19 -22.88
CA PRO A 177 -6.01 -3.56 -24.29
C PRO A 177 -7.07 -4.60 -24.62
N ALA A 178 -7.70 -4.45 -25.80
CA ALA A 178 -8.62 -5.47 -26.31
C ALA A 178 -7.89 -6.81 -26.46
N ASN A 179 -8.57 -7.91 -26.10
CA ASN A 179 -8.03 -9.27 -26.15
C ASN A 179 -6.75 -9.48 -25.32
N LEU A 180 -6.60 -8.78 -24.19
CA LEU A 180 -5.47 -8.97 -23.28
C LEU A 180 -5.25 -10.47 -22.97
N GLN A 181 -4.04 -10.93 -23.26
CA GLN A 181 -3.53 -12.26 -22.99
C GLN A 181 -2.46 -12.20 -21.92
N TYR A 182 -2.28 -13.29 -21.20
CA TYR A 182 -1.23 -13.45 -20.20
C TYR A 182 -0.46 -14.73 -20.47
N ASN A 183 0.86 -14.62 -20.55
CA ASN A 183 1.74 -15.77 -20.70
C ASN A 183 2.16 -16.30 -19.33
N GLU A 184 1.60 -17.42 -18.89
CA GLU A 184 1.88 -18.02 -17.57
C GLU A 184 3.37 -18.31 -17.33
N ARG A 185 4.11 -18.63 -18.40
CA ARG A 185 5.55 -18.97 -18.32
C ARG A 185 6.40 -17.72 -18.09
N THR A 186 6.19 -16.67 -18.87
CA THR A 186 7.02 -15.45 -18.80
C THR A 186 6.48 -14.42 -17.80
N GLY A 187 5.19 -14.48 -17.52
CA GLY A 187 4.42 -13.48 -16.79
C GLY A 187 4.03 -12.26 -17.64
N GLU A 188 4.27 -12.30 -18.95
CA GLU A 188 4.07 -11.13 -19.82
C GLU A 188 2.61 -11.02 -20.26
N ALA A 189 2.05 -9.82 -20.16
CA ALA A 189 0.76 -9.46 -20.74
C ALA A 189 0.93 -8.78 -22.10
N THR A 190 0.07 -9.16 -23.06
CA THR A 190 0.06 -8.62 -24.43
C THR A 190 -1.35 -8.56 -25.02
N PRO A 191 -1.65 -7.63 -25.95
CA PRO A 191 -0.84 -6.46 -26.29
C PRO A 191 -0.72 -5.53 -25.09
N ALA A 192 0.41 -4.82 -24.97
CA ALA A 192 0.74 -4.05 -23.78
C ALA A 192 0.44 -2.56 -23.93
N THR A 193 -0.13 -1.96 -22.88
CA THR A 193 -0.36 -0.51 -22.77
C THR A 193 0.96 0.26 -22.87
N LYS A 194 0.89 1.54 -23.28
CA LYS A 194 2.08 2.41 -23.33
C LYS A 194 2.79 2.51 -21.97
N SER A 195 2.00 2.51 -20.89
CA SER A 195 2.54 2.58 -19.53
C SER A 195 3.25 1.29 -19.12
N TYR A 196 2.64 0.13 -19.37
CA TYR A 196 3.28 -1.16 -19.10
C TYR A 196 4.57 -1.35 -19.91
N GLN A 197 4.58 -0.94 -21.18
CA GLN A 197 5.78 -0.99 -22.03
C GLN A 197 6.95 -0.19 -21.44
N LYS A 198 6.69 0.98 -20.84
CA LYS A 198 7.74 1.76 -20.14
C LYS A 198 8.27 1.00 -18.92
N LEU A 199 7.40 0.35 -18.17
CA LEU A 199 7.75 -0.41 -16.97
C LEU A 199 8.57 -1.67 -17.26
N LYS A 200 8.52 -2.25 -18.46
CA LYS A 200 9.32 -3.45 -18.82
C LYS A 200 10.82 -3.29 -18.56
N LYS A 201 11.35 -2.06 -18.55
CA LYS A 201 12.74 -1.77 -18.16
C LYS A 201 13.09 -2.23 -16.73
N LEU A 202 12.11 -2.29 -15.82
CA LEU A 202 12.28 -2.79 -14.46
C LEU A 202 12.79 -4.23 -14.43
N ARG A 203 12.55 -5.03 -15.47
CA ARG A 203 13.11 -6.39 -15.57
C ARG A 203 14.64 -6.41 -15.45
N HIS A 204 15.29 -5.30 -15.79
CA HIS A 204 16.75 -5.15 -15.70
C HIS A 204 17.20 -4.23 -14.57
N THR A 205 16.32 -3.44 -13.96
CA THR A 205 16.68 -2.43 -12.96
C THR A 205 16.05 -2.64 -11.59
N TYR A 206 15.04 -3.49 -11.47
CA TYR A 206 14.33 -3.75 -10.21
C TYR A 206 15.31 -4.15 -9.07
N PRO A 207 15.10 -3.68 -7.82
CA PRO A 207 16.03 -3.98 -6.74
C PRO A 207 16.17 -5.48 -6.45
N THR A 208 17.40 -6.01 -6.55
CA THR A 208 17.68 -7.44 -6.30
C THR A 208 17.54 -7.83 -4.83
N THR A 209 17.48 -6.85 -3.91
CA THR A 209 17.27 -7.08 -2.48
C THR A 209 15.80 -7.28 -2.12
N ALA A 210 14.88 -6.83 -2.97
CA ALA A 210 13.47 -6.74 -2.64
C ALA A 210 12.75 -8.09 -2.79
N ARG A 211 11.87 -8.40 -1.84
CA ARG A 211 10.92 -9.51 -1.92
C ARG A 211 9.56 -8.96 -2.32
N VAL A 212 8.87 -9.62 -3.24
CA VAL A 212 7.59 -9.17 -3.78
C VAL A 212 6.49 -10.16 -3.44
N LEU A 213 5.37 -9.62 -2.97
CA LEU A 213 4.08 -10.32 -2.86
C LEU A 213 3.07 -9.57 -3.71
N ASN A 214 2.44 -10.27 -4.66
CA ASN A 214 1.38 -9.76 -5.50
C ASN A 214 0.04 -10.35 -5.06
N ILE A 215 -0.88 -9.52 -4.56
CA ILE A 215 -2.20 -9.91 -4.10
C ILE A 215 -3.24 -9.41 -5.11
N TYR A 216 -4.15 -10.29 -5.54
CA TYR A 216 -5.23 -9.92 -6.46
C TYR A 216 -6.51 -10.70 -6.13
N GLY A 217 -7.65 -10.04 -6.38
CA GLY A 217 -8.97 -10.62 -6.18
C GLY A 217 -9.47 -11.38 -7.40
N ASP A 218 -10.25 -12.43 -7.17
CA ASP A 218 -10.94 -13.21 -8.19
C ASP A 218 -12.35 -13.53 -7.71
N LEU A 219 -13.35 -12.92 -8.36
CA LEU A 219 -14.78 -13.12 -8.09
C LEU A 219 -15.33 -14.41 -8.71
N GLY A 220 -14.48 -15.21 -9.34
CA GLY A 220 -14.83 -16.43 -10.06
C GLY A 220 -14.81 -16.25 -11.58
N ASP A 221 -14.52 -15.04 -12.07
CA ASP A 221 -14.43 -14.69 -13.49
C ASP A 221 -13.02 -14.23 -13.90
N GLY A 222 -12.03 -14.36 -13.02
CA GLY A 222 -10.67 -13.90 -13.26
C GLY A 222 -10.49 -12.39 -13.08
N THR A 223 -11.41 -11.72 -12.39
CA THR A 223 -11.33 -10.28 -12.10
C THR A 223 -11.66 -9.98 -10.64
N ASP A 224 -11.26 -8.81 -10.16
CA ASP A 224 -11.71 -8.26 -8.89
C ASP A 224 -12.91 -7.29 -9.01
N SER A 225 -13.63 -7.30 -10.15
CA SER A 225 -14.64 -6.32 -10.62
C SER A 225 -14.09 -5.14 -11.44
N GLN A 226 -12.84 -4.73 -11.25
CA GLN A 226 -12.26 -3.58 -11.98
C GLN A 226 -11.02 -3.95 -12.79
N VAL A 227 -10.22 -4.89 -12.30
CA VAL A 227 -8.94 -5.27 -12.87
C VAL A 227 -8.96 -6.74 -13.25
N ASP A 228 -8.66 -7.00 -14.52
CA ASP A 228 -8.44 -8.36 -15.02
C ASP A 228 -7.17 -8.92 -14.36
N ASN A 229 -7.23 -10.14 -13.84
CA ASN A 229 -6.09 -10.80 -13.22
C ASN A 229 -4.89 -10.93 -14.17
N LYS A 230 -5.10 -10.94 -15.49
CA LYS A 230 -4.01 -10.87 -16.47
C LYS A 230 -3.20 -9.58 -16.33
N SER A 231 -3.87 -8.46 -16.05
CA SER A 231 -3.23 -7.17 -15.77
C SER A 231 -2.51 -7.23 -14.42
N SER A 232 -3.18 -7.67 -13.35
CA SER A 232 -2.54 -7.75 -12.02
C SER A 232 -1.35 -8.72 -11.95
N LYS A 233 -1.42 -9.86 -12.66
CA LYS A 233 -0.32 -10.82 -12.73
C LYS A 233 0.85 -10.37 -13.61
N ALA A 234 0.67 -9.32 -14.42
CA ALA A 234 1.71 -8.82 -15.33
C ALA A 234 2.96 -8.31 -14.59
N LEU A 235 2.86 -7.99 -13.29
CA LEU A 235 4.01 -7.68 -12.43
C LEU A 235 5.10 -8.75 -12.49
N LYS A 236 4.73 -10.03 -12.64
CA LYS A 236 5.67 -11.14 -12.71
C LYS A 236 6.74 -10.91 -13.77
N TYR A 237 6.35 -10.45 -14.96
CA TYR A 237 7.32 -10.17 -16.03
C TYR A 237 8.27 -9.03 -15.70
N LEU A 238 7.80 -8.04 -14.95
CA LEU A 238 8.57 -6.86 -14.57
C LEU A 238 9.63 -7.15 -13.52
N VAL A 239 9.36 -8.06 -12.57
CA VAL A 239 10.19 -8.15 -11.35
C VAL A 239 10.71 -9.56 -11.02
N ALA A 240 10.02 -10.64 -11.41
CA ALA A 240 10.28 -11.97 -10.86
C ALA A 240 11.68 -12.53 -11.22
N GLY A 241 12.21 -12.16 -12.39
CA GLY A 241 13.55 -12.57 -12.82
C GLY A 241 14.71 -11.84 -12.12
N ARG A 242 14.42 -10.84 -11.28
CA ARG A 242 15.43 -9.98 -10.65
C ARG A 242 15.24 -9.79 -9.16
N ALA A 243 14.01 -9.76 -8.66
CA ALA A 243 13.68 -9.67 -7.25
C ALA A 243 14.27 -10.86 -6.47
N LYS A 244 14.51 -10.68 -5.17
CA LYS A 244 14.98 -11.75 -4.27
C LYS A 244 13.98 -12.90 -4.19
N SER A 245 12.68 -12.58 -4.24
CA SER A 245 11.59 -13.56 -4.34
C SER A 245 10.36 -12.89 -4.93
N TYR A 246 9.52 -13.67 -5.60
CA TYR A 246 8.22 -13.24 -6.10
C TYR A 246 7.16 -14.28 -5.70
N GLN A 247 6.06 -13.82 -5.11
CA GLN A 247 4.94 -14.66 -4.68
C GLN A 247 3.64 -14.03 -5.18
N GLU A 248 2.68 -14.86 -5.54
CA GLU A 248 1.32 -14.44 -5.88
C GLU A 248 0.35 -15.02 -4.86
N GLN A 249 -0.66 -14.22 -4.50
CA GLN A 249 -1.73 -14.63 -3.63
C GLN A 249 -3.07 -14.19 -4.22
N ARG A 250 -3.82 -15.17 -4.71
CA ARG A 250 -5.20 -14.97 -5.14
C ARG A 250 -6.13 -14.96 -3.94
N ILE A 251 -7.02 -13.99 -3.89
CA ILE A 251 -8.11 -13.87 -2.91
C ILE A 251 -9.41 -14.18 -3.64
N THR A 252 -10.27 -15.04 -3.08
CA THR A 252 -11.51 -15.47 -3.73
C THR A 252 -12.73 -15.22 -2.84
N GLY A 253 -13.91 -15.20 -3.44
CA GLY A 253 -15.18 -15.03 -2.73
C GLY A 253 -15.66 -13.58 -2.69
N ALA A 254 -16.76 -13.32 -1.98
CA ALA A 254 -17.46 -12.03 -2.03
C ALA A 254 -16.59 -10.81 -1.62
N ASN A 255 -15.58 -11.03 -0.77
CA ASN A 255 -14.65 -9.99 -0.30
C ASN A 255 -13.38 -9.87 -1.15
N ALA A 256 -13.35 -10.50 -2.33
CA ALA A 256 -12.29 -10.34 -3.32
C ALA A 256 -12.53 -9.19 -4.29
N LYS A 257 -13.58 -8.37 -4.09
CA LYS A 257 -13.84 -7.17 -4.89
C LYS A 257 -12.74 -6.14 -4.69
N HIS A 258 -12.46 -5.35 -5.72
CA HIS A 258 -11.40 -4.35 -5.78
C HIS A 258 -11.36 -3.46 -4.52
N GLU A 259 -12.50 -2.86 -4.15
CA GLU A 259 -12.65 -1.94 -3.02
C GLU A 259 -12.68 -2.64 -1.66
N LEU A 260 -12.74 -3.98 -1.64
CA LEU A 260 -12.80 -4.77 -0.42
C LEU A 260 -11.48 -5.45 -0.09
N LEU A 261 -10.56 -5.59 -1.04
CA LEU A 261 -9.27 -6.25 -0.81
C LEU A 261 -8.48 -5.57 0.32
N HIS A 262 -8.43 -4.23 0.32
CA HIS A 262 -7.77 -3.43 1.36
C HIS A 262 -8.55 -3.31 2.68
N ARG A 263 -9.71 -3.99 2.78
CA ARG A 263 -10.55 -4.13 3.98
C ARG A 263 -10.80 -5.59 4.35
N ASN A 264 -10.03 -6.50 3.78
CA ASN A 264 -10.23 -7.94 3.93
C ASN A 264 -9.29 -8.49 5.03
N PRO A 265 -9.82 -9.06 6.13
CA PRO A 265 -8.99 -9.62 7.21
C PRO A 265 -8.02 -10.73 6.76
N GLN A 266 -8.37 -11.46 5.70
CA GLN A 266 -7.46 -12.44 5.11
C GLN A 266 -6.24 -11.75 4.49
N VAL A 267 -6.47 -10.66 3.75
CA VAL A 267 -5.42 -9.84 3.15
C VAL A 267 -4.55 -9.22 4.24
N ASP A 268 -5.14 -8.66 5.31
CA ASP A 268 -4.39 -8.11 6.44
C ASP A 268 -3.42 -9.15 7.02
N ALA A 269 -3.92 -10.37 7.28
CA ALA A 269 -3.10 -11.43 7.86
C ALA A 269 -1.93 -11.84 6.94
N ILE A 270 -2.17 -11.93 5.64
CA ILE A 270 -1.16 -12.24 4.62
C ILE A 270 -0.11 -11.12 4.55
N LEU A 271 -0.56 -9.88 4.42
CA LEU A 271 0.28 -8.70 4.33
C LEU A 271 1.16 -8.55 5.58
N ILE A 272 0.56 -8.66 6.77
CA ILE A 272 1.27 -8.53 8.05
C ILE A 272 2.34 -9.60 8.18
N LYS A 273 2.00 -10.85 7.82
CA LYS A 273 2.96 -11.96 7.84
C LYS A 273 4.11 -11.71 6.87
N PHE A 274 3.82 -11.27 5.64
CA PHE A 274 4.85 -11.04 4.64
C PHE A 274 5.79 -9.90 5.01
N LEU A 275 5.24 -8.76 5.46
CA LEU A 275 6.00 -7.55 5.77
C LEU A 275 6.78 -7.66 7.08
N TRP A 276 6.21 -8.27 8.13
CA TRP A 276 6.80 -8.23 9.47
C TRP A 276 6.90 -9.57 10.20
N GLY A 277 6.38 -10.67 9.64
CA GLY A 277 6.53 -12.00 10.22
C GLY A 277 7.99 -12.44 10.38
N LYS A 278 8.27 -13.15 11.48
CA LYS A 278 9.54 -13.88 11.68
C LYS A 278 9.59 -15.19 10.90
#